data_AF-A0AAV3WHH8-F1
#
_entry.id   AF-A0AAV3WHH8-F1
#
_cell.length_a   1.000
_cell.length_b   1.000
_cell.length_c   1.000
_cell.angle_alpha   90.00
_cell.angle_beta   90.00
_cell.angle_gamma   90.00
#
_symmetry.space_group_name_H-M   'P 1'
#
loop_
_entity.id
_entity.type
_entity.pdbx_description
1 polymer ?
#
loop_
_entity_poly.entity_id
_entity_poly.type
_entity_poly.pdbx_seq_one_letter_code
_entity_poly.pdbx_strand_id
1 'polypeptide(L)'
;MKKDLVVKTNRLNQAFQVLSLAEFHIVQLAIVDARDTGTGLTTDMPLRIDALRYADVFGTTRQNAYMRMKEAEETLFNRRFSFFDEDGKLVKSRWISQVKYLDNEGAIEIVFTPAVVQGISRINGVKEFFTQYLLSQTAQLKSVYSSRLYELLIQWRSTEKTPIINLEDFRAQLGIEENQYKLMSDFKKRVLDLAINDINEKTDIKVTYQQHKKGRSISGFSFNFKQKKSAAKSLENKRDLDTIDLFSKMTDKQCHLFANKLSELPEMSKYSQGTESYQQFAIRIAEMLQDSEKFKELIPLLKKVGFQ
;
A
#
# COMPACT_ATOMS: atom_id res chain seq x y z
N MET A 1 5.72 -20.18 -3.99
CA MET A 1 5.90 -19.39 -2.75
C MET A 1 4.85 -18.30 -2.77
N LYS A 2 3.98 -18.26 -1.77
CA LYS A 2 3.02 -17.16 -1.62
C LYS A 2 3.83 -15.86 -1.48
N LYS A 3 3.45 -14.83 -2.25
CA LYS A 3 4.09 -13.52 -2.14
C LYS A 3 3.30 -12.76 -1.08
N ASP A 4 3.85 -12.67 0.13
CA ASP A 4 3.27 -11.90 1.24
C ASP A 4 3.29 -10.40 0.90
N LEU A 5 2.44 -9.97 -0.02
CA LEU A 5 2.47 -8.64 -0.59
C LEU A 5 1.57 -7.71 0.23
N VAL A 6 2.11 -6.63 0.75
CA VAL A 6 1.34 -5.55 1.37
C VAL A 6 0.99 -4.53 0.28
N VAL A 7 -0.30 -4.20 0.12
CA VAL A 7 -0.75 -3.11 -0.77
C VAL A 7 -1.76 -2.24 -0.03
N LYS A 8 -1.58 -0.92 -0.12
CA LYS A 8 -2.46 0.08 0.49
C LYS A 8 -2.31 1.43 -0.21
N THR A 9 -3.31 2.29 -0.08
CA THR A 9 -3.26 3.65 -0.67
C THR A 9 -2.28 4.54 0.09
N ASN A 10 -1.67 5.50 -0.61
CA ASN A 10 -0.78 6.49 0.02
C ASN A 10 -1.52 7.32 1.09
N ARG A 11 -2.82 7.54 0.91
CA ARG A 11 -3.68 8.17 1.91
C ARG A 11 -3.76 7.36 3.19
N LEU A 12 -3.93 6.04 3.08
CA LEU A 12 -3.95 5.19 4.25
C LEU A 12 -2.58 5.16 4.95
N ASN A 13 -1.47 5.23 4.22
CA ASN A 13 -0.13 5.32 4.83
C ASN A 13 0.01 6.46 5.83
N GLN A 14 -0.62 7.61 5.57
CA GLN A 14 -0.60 8.73 6.51
C GLN A 14 -1.29 8.36 7.83
N ALA A 15 -2.41 7.63 7.77
CA ALA A 15 -3.07 7.14 8.97
C ALA A 15 -2.18 6.14 9.73
N PHE A 16 -1.42 5.26 9.04
CA PHE A 16 -0.52 4.29 9.69
C PHE A 16 0.56 4.92 10.57
N GLN A 17 0.85 6.21 10.39
CA GLN A 17 1.92 6.92 11.13
C GLN A 17 1.63 7.09 12.61
N VAL A 18 0.40 6.83 13.08
CA VAL A 18 0.12 6.85 14.53
C VAL A 18 0.29 5.48 15.18
N LEU A 19 0.31 4.38 14.41
CA LEU A 19 0.35 3.02 14.93
C LEU A 19 1.71 2.67 15.53
N SER A 20 1.71 2.01 16.68
CA SER A 20 2.89 1.32 17.22
C SER A 20 3.33 0.19 16.28
N LEU A 21 4.53 -0.34 16.51
CA LEU A 21 5.06 -1.40 15.66
C LEU A 21 4.19 -2.67 15.69
N ALA A 22 3.66 -3.05 16.86
CA ALA A 22 2.81 -4.22 16.99
C ALA A 22 1.45 -4.03 16.30
N GLU A 23 0.84 -2.86 16.45
CA GLU A 23 -0.39 -2.48 15.72
C GLU A 23 -0.15 -2.48 14.21
N PHE A 24 0.98 -1.93 13.77
CA PHE A 24 1.40 -1.91 12.37
C PHE A 24 1.53 -3.35 11.81
N HIS A 25 2.17 -4.24 12.55
CA HIS A 25 2.31 -5.66 12.20
C HIS A 25 0.97 -6.39 12.09
N ILE A 26 0.04 -6.15 13.02
CA ILE A 26 -1.32 -6.72 12.97
C ILE A 26 -2.00 -6.32 11.67
N VAL A 27 -1.98 -5.03 11.33
CA VAL A 27 -2.64 -4.55 10.11
C VAL A 27 -1.94 -5.07 8.85
N GLN A 28 -0.61 -5.20 8.84
CA GLN A 28 0.13 -5.78 7.71
C GLN A 28 -0.23 -7.25 7.48
N LEU A 29 -0.25 -8.07 8.53
CA LEU A 29 -0.71 -9.46 8.44
C LEU A 29 -2.14 -9.47 7.92
N ALA A 30 -2.99 -8.61 8.45
CA ALA A 30 -4.38 -8.59 8.05
C ALA A 30 -4.58 -8.28 6.55
N ILE A 31 -3.79 -7.36 5.99
CA ILE A 31 -3.78 -7.05 4.55
C ILE A 31 -3.33 -8.25 3.71
N VAL A 32 -2.28 -8.93 4.16
CA VAL A 32 -1.72 -10.10 3.45
C VAL A 32 -2.70 -11.27 3.49
N ASP A 33 -3.20 -11.60 4.68
CA ASP A 33 -4.08 -12.74 4.93
C ASP A 33 -5.38 -12.61 4.14
N ALA A 34 -6.00 -11.42 4.17
CA ALA A 34 -7.23 -11.16 3.42
C ALA A 34 -7.06 -11.25 1.89
N ARG A 35 -5.82 -11.02 1.40
CA ARG A 35 -5.50 -11.24 -0.01
C ARG A 35 -5.27 -12.72 -0.31
N ASP A 36 -4.49 -13.40 0.54
CA ASP A 36 -4.15 -14.82 0.37
C ASP A 36 -5.38 -15.73 0.38
N THR A 37 -6.39 -15.39 1.18
CA THR A 37 -7.64 -16.16 1.28
C THR A 37 -8.62 -15.90 0.14
N GLY A 38 -8.38 -14.87 -0.67
CA GLY A 38 -9.29 -14.48 -1.76
C GLY A 38 -10.66 -13.97 -1.31
N THR A 39 -10.91 -13.89 0.00
CA THR A 39 -12.14 -13.35 0.58
C THR A 39 -12.19 -11.82 0.49
N GLY A 40 -11.04 -11.17 0.31
CA GLY A 40 -10.91 -9.73 0.44
C GLY A 40 -11.08 -9.28 1.89
N LEU A 41 -11.06 -7.97 2.11
CA LEU A 41 -11.44 -7.37 3.38
C LEU A 41 -12.89 -6.93 3.29
N THR A 42 -13.72 -7.38 4.22
CA THR A 42 -15.09 -6.90 4.37
C THR A 42 -15.28 -6.26 5.75
N THR A 43 -16.41 -5.58 5.92
CA THR A 43 -16.72 -4.85 7.15
C THR A 43 -17.49 -5.68 8.17
N ASP A 44 -17.82 -6.92 7.81
CA ASP A 44 -18.67 -7.86 8.54
C ASP A 44 -18.02 -9.23 8.77
N MET A 45 -17.01 -9.59 7.98
CA MET A 45 -16.27 -10.84 8.14
C MET A 45 -15.05 -10.62 9.04
N PRO A 46 -14.98 -11.28 10.22
CA PRO A 46 -13.81 -11.21 11.07
C PRO A 46 -12.60 -11.86 10.40
N LEU A 47 -11.46 -11.18 10.48
CA LEU A 47 -10.18 -11.72 10.05
C LEU A 47 -9.42 -12.27 11.24
N ARG A 48 -9.14 -13.58 11.17
CA ARG A 48 -8.33 -14.28 12.16
C ARG A 48 -6.85 -13.98 11.96
N ILE A 49 -6.16 -13.65 13.04
CA ILE A 49 -4.70 -13.49 13.10
C ILE A 49 -4.18 -14.45 14.16
N ASP A 50 -3.36 -15.42 13.75
CA ASP A 50 -2.77 -16.41 14.63
C ASP A 50 -1.41 -15.95 15.19
N ALA A 51 -1.19 -16.12 16.49
CA ALA A 51 0.08 -15.77 17.13
C ALA A 51 1.28 -16.56 16.59
N LEU A 52 1.04 -17.78 16.09
CA LEU A 52 2.08 -18.57 15.42
C LEU A 52 2.53 -17.89 14.12
N ARG A 53 1.59 -17.43 13.28
CA ARG A 53 1.92 -16.69 12.04
C ARG A 53 2.66 -15.39 12.36
N TYR A 54 2.20 -14.65 13.37
CA TYR A 54 2.91 -13.46 13.83
C TYR A 54 4.35 -13.77 14.28
N ALA A 55 4.53 -14.85 15.05
CA ALA A 55 5.83 -15.29 15.52
C ALA A 55 6.79 -15.64 14.37
N ASP A 56 6.29 -16.39 13.38
CA ASP A 56 7.05 -16.84 12.23
C ASP A 56 7.48 -15.66 11.33
N VAL A 57 6.57 -14.72 11.07
CA VAL A 57 6.84 -13.56 10.22
C VAL A 57 7.80 -12.58 10.88
N PHE A 58 7.58 -12.24 12.16
CA PHE A 58 8.31 -11.17 12.85
C PHE A 58 9.45 -11.67 13.73
N GLY A 59 9.79 -12.96 13.66
CA GLY A 59 10.95 -13.55 14.34
C GLY A 59 10.88 -13.43 15.86
N THR A 60 9.76 -13.86 16.46
CA THR A 60 9.55 -13.86 17.92
C THR A 60 8.98 -15.20 18.39
N THR A 61 8.93 -15.44 19.70
CA THR A 61 8.25 -16.64 20.24
C THR A 61 6.74 -16.50 20.15
N ARG A 62 6.01 -17.63 20.05
CA ARG A 62 4.54 -17.68 20.05
C ARG A 62 3.94 -16.99 21.29
N GLN A 63 4.52 -17.20 22.49
CA GLN A 63 4.01 -16.54 23.70
C GLN A 63 4.14 -15.01 23.61
N ASN A 64 5.30 -14.51 23.18
CA ASN A 64 5.53 -13.07 23.04
C ASN A 64 4.70 -12.46 21.90
N ALA A 65 4.50 -13.19 20.80
CA ALA A 65 3.57 -12.80 19.75
C ALA A 65 2.15 -12.63 20.27
N TYR A 66 1.65 -13.60 21.04
CA TYR A 66 0.32 -13.53 21.63
C TYR A 66 0.16 -12.34 22.58
N MET A 67 1.13 -12.12 23.48
CA MET A 67 1.13 -10.96 24.39
C MET A 67 1.10 -9.65 23.61
N ARG A 68 1.98 -9.48 22.62
CA ARG A 68 2.02 -8.28 21.77
C ARG A 68 0.73 -8.06 21.00
N MET A 69 0.13 -9.13 20.48
CA MET A 69 -1.13 -9.03 19.76
C MET A 69 -2.26 -8.57 20.68
N LYS A 70 -2.31 -9.11 21.90
CA LYS A 70 -3.31 -8.74 22.92
C LYS A 70 -3.15 -7.29 23.37
N GLU A 71 -1.93 -6.82 23.62
CA GLU A 71 -1.69 -5.41 23.97
C GLU A 71 -2.01 -4.47 22.80
N ALA A 72 -1.61 -4.84 21.58
CA ALA A 72 -1.77 -3.99 20.41
C ALA A 72 -3.22 -3.92 19.92
N GLU A 73 -4.03 -4.97 20.09
CA GLU A 73 -5.42 -4.91 19.67
C GLU A 73 -6.23 -3.92 20.52
N GLU A 74 -5.97 -3.85 21.84
CA GLU A 74 -6.69 -2.94 22.74
C GLU A 74 -6.41 -1.49 22.35
N THR A 75 -5.14 -1.18 22.08
CA THR A 75 -4.75 0.15 21.60
C THR A 75 -5.31 0.42 20.21
N LEU A 76 -5.28 -0.56 19.30
CA LEU A 76 -5.79 -0.42 17.93
C LEU A 76 -7.30 -0.17 17.90
N PHE A 77 -8.07 -0.83 18.77
CA PHE A 77 -9.52 -0.64 18.91
C PHE A 77 -9.88 0.80 19.29
N ASN A 78 -9.10 1.38 20.18
CA ASN A 78 -9.32 2.73 20.69
C ASN A 78 -8.75 3.81 19.76
N ARG A 79 -7.86 3.46 18.83
CA ARG A 79 -7.26 4.41 17.91
C ARG A 79 -8.25 4.96 16.89
N ARG A 80 -8.13 6.27 16.69
CA ARG A 80 -8.87 7.02 15.68
C ARG A 80 -7.89 7.67 14.72
N PHE A 81 -8.33 7.83 13.48
CA PHE A 81 -7.65 8.62 12.48
C PHE A 81 -8.66 9.54 11.80
N SER A 82 -8.15 10.60 11.18
CA SER A 82 -8.95 11.54 10.40
C SER A 82 -8.41 11.64 8.99
N PHE A 83 -9.29 11.88 8.03
CA PHE A 83 -8.93 12.12 6.64
C PHE A 83 -9.95 13.06 6.00
N PHE A 84 -9.60 13.66 4.86
CA PHE A 84 -10.54 14.44 4.06
C PHE A 84 -11.19 13.56 3.00
N ASP A 85 -12.52 13.57 2.89
CA ASP A 85 -13.24 12.88 1.81
C ASP A 85 -13.11 13.61 0.46
N GLU A 86 -13.78 13.10 -0.57
CA GLU A 86 -13.77 13.67 -1.93
C GLU A 86 -14.38 15.08 -1.97
N ASP A 87 -15.25 15.42 -1.01
CA ASP A 87 -15.84 16.75 -0.83
C ASP A 87 -14.92 17.71 -0.03
N GLY A 88 -13.74 17.25 0.41
CA GLY A 88 -12.84 18.01 1.27
C GLY A 88 -13.33 18.16 2.73
N LYS A 89 -14.30 17.34 3.17
CA LYS A 89 -14.80 17.35 4.54
C LYS A 89 -14.00 16.39 5.42
N LEU A 90 -13.79 16.80 6.67
CA LEU A 90 -13.04 15.99 7.63
C LEU A 90 -13.91 14.83 8.15
N VAL A 91 -13.48 13.60 7.84
CA VAL A 91 -14.07 12.36 8.33
C VAL A 91 -13.18 11.79 9.44
N LYS A 92 -13.81 11.29 10.51
CA LYS A 92 -13.14 10.59 11.62
C LYS A 92 -13.57 9.12 11.62
N SER A 93 -12.60 8.21 11.68
CA SER A 93 -12.86 6.77 11.75
C SER A 93 -11.98 6.08 12.79
N ARG A 94 -12.39 4.89 13.21
CA ARG A 94 -11.55 3.94 13.97
C ARG A 94 -10.84 2.99 13.02
N TRP A 95 -9.81 2.31 13.51
CA TRP A 95 -9.14 1.27 12.72
C TRP A 95 -10.01 0.01 12.61
N ILE A 96 -10.40 -0.53 13.76
CA ILE A 96 -11.23 -1.72 13.86
C ILE A 96 -12.57 -1.39 14.51
N SER A 97 -13.62 -2.08 14.08
CA SER A 97 -14.98 -1.99 14.64
C SER A 97 -15.22 -3.06 15.71
N GLN A 98 -14.49 -4.18 15.64
CA GLN A 98 -14.65 -5.32 16.53
C GLN A 98 -13.33 -6.04 16.72
N VAL A 99 -13.13 -6.57 17.92
CA VAL A 99 -12.09 -7.55 18.26
C VAL A 99 -12.71 -8.68 19.09
N LYS A 100 -12.26 -9.91 18.85
CA LYS A 100 -12.64 -11.09 19.62
C LYS A 100 -11.40 -11.93 19.93
N TYR A 101 -11.25 -12.30 21.19
CA TYR A 101 -10.14 -13.13 21.65
C TYR A 101 -10.47 -14.61 21.50
N LEU A 102 -9.51 -15.37 20.99
CA LEU A 102 -9.56 -16.82 20.93
C LEU A 102 -8.45 -17.37 21.84
N ASP A 103 -8.56 -17.15 23.15
CA ASP A 103 -7.51 -17.46 24.14
C ASP A 103 -7.03 -18.92 24.06
N ASN A 104 -7.96 -19.86 23.87
CA ASN A 104 -7.64 -21.30 23.77
C ASN A 104 -6.91 -21.68 22.48
N GLU A 105 -6.97 -20.81 21.47
CA GLU A 105 -6.39 -21.04 20.15
C GLU A 105 -5.09 -20.23 19.95
N GLY A 106 -4.88 -19.20 20.77
CA GLY A 106 -3.76 -18.26 20.63
C GLY A 106 -3.91 -17.37 19.40
N ALA A 107 -5.13 -16.88 19.16
CA ALA A 107 -5.47 -16.03 18.02
C ALA A 107 -6.41 -14.89 18.45
N ILE A 108 -6.50 -13.87 17.59
CA ILE A 108 -7.51 -12.81 17.67
C ILE A 108 -8.28 -12.74 16.36
N GLU A 109 -9.54 -12.33 16.42
CA GLU A 109 -10.35 -11.97 15.26
C GLU A 109 -10.59 -10.48 15.28
N ILE A 110 -10.31 -9.78 14.18
CA ILE A 110 -10.54 -8.35 14.04
C ILE A 110 -11.49 -8.05 12.87
N VAL A 111 -12.30 -7.01 12.99
CA VAL A 111 -13.11 -6.49 11.90
C VAL A 111 -12.68 -5.05 11.64
N PHE A 112 -12.32 -4.73 10.41
CA PHE A 112 -11.95 -3.36 10.03
C PHE A 112 -13.16 -2.48 9.80
N THR A 113 -13.00 -1.18 10.06
CA THR A 113 -14.04 -0.21 9.69
C THR A 113 -14.12 -0.02 8.18
N PRO A 114 -15.28 0.43 7.65
CA PRO A 114 -15.44 0.70 6.21
C PRO A 114 -14.35 1.62 5.63
N ALA A 115 -13.88 2.61 6.40
CA ALA A 115 -12.83 3.51 5.95
C ALA A 115 -11.48 2.80 5.72
N VAL A 116 -11.12 1.86 6.60
CA VAL A 116 -9.89 1.07 6.46
C VAL A 116 -10.04 0.07 5.31
N VAL A 117 -11.17 -0.62 5.25
CA VAL A 117 -11.49 -1.53 4.13
C VAL A 117 -11.39 -0.80 2.79
N GLN A 118 -11.94 0.40 2.66
CA GLN A 118 -11.81 1.20 1.43
C GLN A 118 -10.36 1.58 1.12
N GLY A 119 -9.57 1.98 2.12
CA GLY A 119 -8.16 2.34 1.94
C GLY A 119 -7.24 1.16 1.56
N ILE A 120 -7.69 -0.08 1.77
CA ILE A 120 -6.96 -1.30 1.40
C ILE A 120 -7.55 -1.96 0.14
N SER A 121 -8.88 -1.98 0.02
CA SER A 121 -9.63 -2.79 -0.96
C SER A 121 -10.01 -2.05 -2.24
N ARG A 122 -9.83 -0.72 -2.33
CA ARG A 122 -10.04 0.04 -3.57
C ARG A 122 -8.91 -0.22 -4.60
N ILE A 123 -8.63 -1.47 -4.93
CA ILE A 123 -7.68 -1.85 -6.00
C ILE A 123 -8.39 -1.90 -7.38
N ASN A 124 -9.66 -1.48 -7.46
CA ASN A 124 -10.44 -1.51 -8.69
C ASN A 124 -10.69 -0.09 -9.22
N GLY A 125 -10.04 0.26 -10.33
CA GLY A 125 -10.46 1.34 -11.23
C GLY A 125 -10.20 2.79 -10.80
N VAL A 126 -9.60 3.05 -9.62
CA VAL A 126 -9.31 4.43 -9.18
C VAL A 126 -7.82 4.74 -9.31
N LYS A 127 -7.51 5.91 -9.88
CA LYS A 127 -6.18 6.54 -10.02
C LYS A 127 -5.54 6.92 -8.68
N GLU A 128 -5.64 6.10 -7.65
CA GLU A 128 -4.92 6.35 -6.39
C GLU A 128 -3.50 5.77 -6.47
N PHE A 129 -2.52 6.51 -5.95
CA PHE A 129 -1.16 5.99 -5.83
C PHE A 129 -1.12 4.95 -4.71
N PHE A 130 -0.80 3.70 -5.06
CA PHE A 130 -0.65 2.61 -4.11
C PHE A 130 0.82 2.39 -3.75
N THR A 131 1.04 2.04 -2.49
CA THR A 131 2.32 1.54 -1.99
C THR A 131 2.27 0.02 -1.95
N GLN A 132 3.24 -0.62 -2.61
CA GLN A 132 3.36 -2.08 -2.63
C GLN A 132 4.77 -2.55 -2.25
N TYR A 133 4.85 -3.56 -1.38
CA TYR A 133 6.10 -4.20 -0.99
C TYR A 133 5.85 -5.58 -0.36
N LEU A 134 6.88 -6.44 -0.34
CA LEU A 134 6.80 -7.73 0.34
C LEU A 134 6.91 -7.52 1.85
N LEU A 135 6.07 -8.17 2.65
CA LEU A 135 6.07 -8.11 4.11
C LEU A 135 7.44 -8.40 4.71
N SER A 136 8.20 -9.30 4.08
CA SER A 136 9.59 -9.61 4.45
C SER A 136 10.51 -8.39 4.51
N GLN A 137 10.21 -7.32 3.76
CA GLN A 137 11.01 -6.09 3.75
C GLN A 137 10.85 -5.27 5.02
N THR A 138 9.68 -5.32 5.66
CA THR A 138 9.44 -4.59 6.91
C THR A 138 9.48 -5.50 8.14
N ALA A 139 9.29 -6.80 7.97
CA ALA A 139 9.17 -7.75 9.09
C ALA A 139 10.40 -7.80 10.01
N GLN A 140 11.60 -7.51 9.47
CA GLN A 140 12.84 -7.50 10.25
C GLN A 140 13.16 -6.12 10.87
N LEU A 141 12.38 -5.08 10.54
CA LEU A 141 12.59 -3.72 11.03
C LEU A 141 12.01 -3.59 12.44
N LYS A 142 12.90 -3.42 13.43
CA LYS A 142 12.53 -3.32 14.84
C LYS A 142 12.10 -1.92 15.27
N SER A 143 12.42 -0.91 14.46
CA SER A 143 12.04 0.47 14.71
C SER A 143 10.87 0.86 13.81
N VAL A 144 9.84 1.43 14.42
CA VAL A 144 8.68 1.95 13.69
C VAL A 144 9.08 3.04 12.69
N TYR A 145 10.13 3.82 13.01
CA TYR A 145 10.67 4.83 12.10
C TYR A 145 11.33 4.19 10.87
N SER A 146 11.99 3.05 11.02
CA SER A 146 12.57 2.31 9.89
C SER A 146 11.47 1.81 8.96
N SER A 147 10.38 1.24 9.51
CA SER A 147 9.24 0.77 8.71
C SER A 147 8.53 1.92 7.99
N ARG A 148 8.25 3.03 8.70
CA ARG A 148 7.61 4.23 8.11
C ARG A 148 8.48 4.89 7.04
N LEU A 149 9.79 4.99 7.28
CA LEU A 149 10.73 5.53 6.28
C LEU A 149 10.79 4.62 5.06
N TYR A 150 10.83 3.29 5.23
CA TYR A 150 10.79 2.37 4.10
C TYR A 150 9.54 2.55 3.25
N GLU A 151 8.36 2.62 3.87
CA GLU A 151 7.09 2.87 3.17
C GLU A 151 7.04 4.22 2.46
N LEU A 152 7.62 5.27 3.07
CA LEU A 152 7.73 6.56 2.43
C LEU A 152 8.59 6.49 1.18
N LEU A 153 9.74 5.82 1.24
CA LEU A 153 10.67 5.70 0.12
C LEU A 153 10.09 4.86 -1.01
N ILE A 154 9.42 3.76 -0.69
CA ILE A 154 8.92 2.84 -1.71
C ILE A 154 7.76 3.42 -2.54
N GLN A 155 7.11 4.50 -2.07
CA GLN A 155 6.20 5.32 -2.87
C GLN A 155 6.90 5.95 -4.09
N TRP A 156 8.20 6.20 -3.99
CA TRP A 156 9.04 6.81 -5.04
C TRP A 156 9.89 5.77 -5.76
N ARG A 157 9.52 4.49 -5.70
CA ARG A 157 10.32 3.38 -6.25
C ARG A 157 10.60 3.54 -7.75
N SER A 158 9.69 4.16 -8.51
CA SER A 158 9.86 4.41 -9.95
C SER A 158 10.92 5.47 -10.26
N THR A 159 11.10 6.46 -9.38
CA THR A 159 12.05 7.57 -9.57
C THR A 159 13.36 7.35 -8.83
N GLU A 160 13.43 6.36 -7.91
CA GLU A 160 14.60 6.06 -7.06
C GLU A 160 15.08 7.26 -6.19
N LYS A 161 14.27 8.31 -6.15
CA LYS A 161 14.58 9.59 -5.51
C LYS A 161 13.32 10.30 -5.09
N THR A 162 13.34 10.84 -3.87
CA THR A 162 12.26 11.69 -3.35
C THR A 162 12.47 13.15 -3.76
N PRO A 163 11.40 13.96 -3.83
CA PRO A 163 11.53 15.40 -3.77
C PRO A 163 12.17 15.84 -2.43
N ILE A 164 12.48 17.13 -2.33
CA ILE A 164 12.85 17.72 -1.04
C ILE A 164 11.58 17.71 -0.17
N ILE A 165 11.63 16.97 0.94
CA ILE A 165 10.58 16.91 1.93
C ILE A 165 10.95 17.91 3.03
N ASN A 166 10.07 18.85 3.34
CA ASN A 166 10.31 19.82 4.41
C ASN A 166 10.45 19.08 5.75
N LEU A 167 11.22 19.65 6.67
CA LEU A 167 11.49 19.02 7.96
C LEU A 167 10.22 18.72 8.75
N GLU A 168 9.25 19.63 8.76
CA GLU A 168 7.98 19.47 9.46
C GLU A 168 7.14 18.35 8.85
N ASP A 169 6.95 18.39 7.52
CA ASP A 169 6.24 17.34 6.77
C ASP A 169 6.90 15.98 6.97
N PHE A 170 8.23 15.92 6.93
CA PHE A 170 8.98 14.68 7.11
C PHE A 170 8.81 14.11 8.52
N ARG A 171 8.84 14.96 9.55
CA ARG A 171 8.61 14.53 10.94
C ARG A 171 7.18 14.04 11.14
N ALA A 172 6.20 14.76 10.60
CA ALA A 172 4.81 14.34 10.60
C ALA A 172 4.65 12.98 9.89
N GLN A 173 5.30 12.81 8.73
CA GLN A 173 5.27 11.55 7.96
C GLN A 173 5.91 10.36 8.68
N LEU A 174 6.84 10.61 9.59
CA LEU A 174 7.41 9.58 10.45
C LEU A 174 6.61 9.40 11.76
N GLY A 175 5.49 10.11 11.92
CA GLY A 175 4.65 10.10 13.12
C GLY A 175 5.37 10.59 14.36
N ILE A 176 6.17 11.65 14.21
CA ILE A 176 6.93 12.28 15.29
C ILE A 176 6.21 13.56 15.71
N GLU A 177 5.88 13.64 16.99
CA GLU A 177 5.24 14.82 17.57
C GLU A 177 6.19 16.03 17.61
N GLU A 178 5.64 17.24 17.62
CA GLU A 178 6.42 18.50 17.63
C GLU A 178 7.36 18.61 18.83
N ASN A 179 7.00 18.00 19.96
CA ASN A 179 7.76 18.02 21.20
C ASN A 179 8.89 16.96 21.26
N GLN A 180 8.91 15.96 20.37
CA GLN A 180 9.88 14.86 20.37
C GLN A 180 11.13 15.22 19.58
N TYR A 181 12.32 14.77 20.01
CA TYR A 181 13.59 14.98 19.27
C TYR A 181 13.78 16.43 18.77
N LYS A 182 13.53 17.42 19.63
CA LYS A 182 13.65 18.85 19.28
C LYS A 182 15.05 19.20 18.79
N LEU A 183 16.07 18.59 19.38
CA LEU A 183 17.45 18.72 18.94
C LEU A 183 17.66 17.92 17.64
N MET A 184 18.16 18.59 16.61
CA MET A 184 18.44 17.97 15.33
C MET A 184 19.43 16.79 15.44
N SER A 185 20.37 16.85 16.37
CA SER A 185 21.28 15.73 16.66
C SER A 185 20.54 14.49 17.14
N ASP A 186 19.54 14.66 18.02
CA ASP A 186 18.73 13.55 18.52
C ASP A 186 17.82 12.98 17.45
N PHE A 187 17.21 13.86 16.64
CA PHE A 187 16.42 13.44 15.49
C PHE A 187 17.25 12.59 14.53
N LYS A 188 18.45 13.05 14.17
CA LYS A 188 19.34 12.28 13.30
C LYS A 188 19.74 10.95 13.91
N LYS A 189 20.26 10.96 15.13
CA LYS A 189 20.80 9.76 15.79
C LYS A 189 19.73 8.70 16.08
N ARG A 190 18.56 9.12 16.57
CA ARG A 190 17.53 8.19 17.09
C ARG A 190 16.46 7.84 16.07
N VAL A 191 16.30 8.65 15.01
CA VAL A 191 15.27 8.45 13.98
C VAL A 191 15.92 8.22 12.63
N LEU A 192 16.55 9.25 12.06
CA LEU A 192 16.94 9.23 10.64
C LEU A 192 18.06 8.21 10.35
N ASP A 193 19.20 8.35 11.02
CA ASP A 193 20.38 7.52 10.78
C ASP A 193 20.11 6.07 11.22
N LEU A 194 19.36 5.89 12.32
CA LEU A 194 18.89 4.57 12.77
C LEU A 194 18.04 3.89 11.69
N ALA A 195 17.05 4.62 11.14
CA ALA A 195 16.17 4.09 10.11
C ALA A 195 16.91 3.76 8.82
N ILE A 196 17.83 4.63 8.39
CA ILE A 196 18.64 4.39 7.20
C ILE A 196 19.53 3.15 7.37
N ASN A 197 20.18 2.97 8.52
CA ASN A 197 21.02 1.81 8.77
C ASN A 197 20.20 0.51 8.75
N ASP A 198 19.06 0.49 9.46
CA ASP A 198 18.13 -0.63 9.46
C ASP A 198 17.68 -1.00 8.04
N ILE A 199 17.27 0.00 7.24
CA ILE A 199 16.84 -0.21 5.86
C ILE A 199 17.99 -0.77 5.00
N ASN A 200 19.16 -0.16 5.11
CA ASN A 200 20.37 -0.56 4.38
C ASN A 200 20.87 -1.95 4.73
N GLU A 201 20.59 -2.45 5.92
CA GLU A 201 20.96 -3.81 6.33
C GLU A 201 19.89 -4.82 5.93
N LYS A 202 18.62 -4.54 6.21
CA LYS A 202 17.57 -5.57 6.30
C LYS A 202 16.57 -5.59 5.15
N THR A 203 16.60 -4.61 4.25
CA THR A 203 15.61 -4.47 3.16
C THR A 203 16.22 -4.70 1.77
N ASP A 204 15.38 -4.69 0.74
CA ASP A 204 15.72 -4.79 -0.67
C ASP A 204 16.30 -3.51 -1.28
N ILE A 205 16.42 -2.42 -0.52
CA ILE A 205 16.95 -1.14 -1.01
C ILE A 205 18.18 -0.67 -0.22
N LYS A 206 19.03 0.12 -0.88
CA LYS A 206 20.11 0.88 -0.27
C LYS A 206 19.84 2.37 -0.44
N VAL A 207 19.75 3.09 0.66
CA VAL A 207 19.31 4.48 0.78
C VAL A 207 20.45 5.35 1.28
N THR A 208 20.52 6.56 0.72
CA THR A 208 21.30 7.69 1.24
C THR A 208 20.41 8.94 1.28
N TYR A 209 20.80 9.94 2.06
CA TYR A 209 20.07 11.19 2.15
C TYR A 209 20.98 12.40 1.95
N GLN A 210 20.37 13.49 1.49
CA GLN A 210 20.95 14.82 1.46
C GLN A 210 20.16 15.72 2.40
N GLN A 211 20.87 16.47 3.25
CA GLN A 211 20.26 17.52 4.06
C GLN A 211 20.23 18.83 3.28
N HIS A 212 19.12 19.55 3.35
CA HIS A 212 18.97 20.87 2.76
C HIS A 212 18.90 21.91 3.88
N LYS A 213 19.58 23.05 3.70
CA LYS A 213 19.65 24.11 4.70
C LYS A 213 19.11 25.42 4.13
N LYS A 214 18.46 26.18 5.01
CA LYS A 214 18.12 27.58 4.78
C LYS A 214 18.86 28.41 5.85
N GLY A 215 20.01 28.97 5.46
CA GLY A 215 20.95 29.58 6.39
C GLY A 215 21.56 28.55 7.35
N ARG A 216 21.41 28.77 8.67
CA ARG A 216 21.93 27.85 9.71
C ARG A 216 20.99 26.68 10.00
N SER A 217 19.72 26.80 9.65
CA SER A 217 18.69 25.81 9.96
C SER A 217 18.54 24.77 8.84
N ILE A 218 18.31 23.52 9.21
CA ILE A 218 17.96 22.45 8.25
C ILE A 218 16.50 22.65 7.84
N SER A 219 16.25 22.81 6.55
CA SER A 219 14.92 23.02 5.99
C SER A 219 14.22 21.72 5.58
N GLY A 220 14.99 20.69 5.24
CA GLY A 220 14.42 19.42 4.79
C GLY A 220 15.45 18.39 4.37
N PHE A 221 14.94 17.27 3.86
CA PHE A 221 15.73 16.14 3.41
C PHE A 221 15.25 15.64 2.04
N SER A 222 16.17 15.11 1.25
CA SER A 222 15.84 14.32 0.07
C SER A 222 16.61 13.01 0.10
N PHE A 223 15.99 11.94 -0.38
CA PHE A 223 16.54 10.60 -0.34
C PHE A 223 16.81 10.10 -1.76
N ASN A 224 17.94 9.42 -1.93
CA ASN A 224 18.27 8.66 -3.11
C ASN A 224 18.41 7.20 -2.70
N PHE A 225 17.84 6.28 -3.45
CA PHE A 225 17.92 4.87 -3.11
C PHE A 225 17.94 4.00 -4.34
N LYS A 226 18.57 2.83 -4.23
CA LYS A 226 18.66 1.85 -5.31
C LYS A 226 18.24 0.49 -4.81
N GLN A 227 17.65 -0.31 -5.68
CA GLN A 227 17.39 -1.70 -5.38
C GLN A 227 18.72 -2.45 -5.22
N LYS A 228 18.86 -3.21 -4.14
CA LYS A 228 19.99 -4.13 -3.97
C LYS A 228 19.85 -5.24 -5.01
N LYS A 229 20.96 -5.58 -5.66
CA LYS A 229 21.04 -6.78 -6.48
C LYS A 229 21.02 -7.99 -5.53
N SER A 230 19.86 -8.56 -5.25
CA SER A 230 19.79 -9.84 -4.56
C SER A 230 20.13 -10.97 -5.54
N ALA A 231 20.90 -11.95 -5.07
CA ALA A 231 21.16 -13.22 -5.77
C ALA A 231 19.93 -14.15 -5.82
N ALA A 232 18.80 -13.74 -5.22
CA ALA A 232 17.49 -14.30 -5.48
C ALA A 232 16.80 -13.46 -6.55
N LYS A 233 16.42 -14.12 -7.65
CA LYS A 233 15.72 -13.61 -8.83
C LYS A 233 15.11 -12.24 -8.63
N SER A 234 15.64 -11.28 -9.40
CA SER A 234 14.94 -10.10 -9.87
C SER A 234 13.42 -10.29 -9.76
N LEU A 235 12.80 -9.47 -8.92
CA LEU A 235 11.53 -8.86 -9.31
C LEU A 235 11.85 -8.07 -10.59
N GLU A 236 11.97 -8.78 -11.71
CA GLU A 236 11.80 -8.17 -13.01
C GLU A 236 10.51 -7.37 -12.91
N ASN A 237 10.48 -6.22 -13.58
CA ASN A 237 9.29 -5.44 -13.87
C ASN A 237 8.25 -6.22 -14.71
N LYS A 238 7.99 -7.49 -14.38
CA LYS A 238 6.65 -8.03 -14.50
C LYS A 238 5.88 -7.36 -13.38
N ARG A 239 5.10 -6.33 -13.74
CA ARG A 239 3.78 -6.13 -13.14
C ARG A 239 3.27 -7.52 -12.80
N ASP A 240 3.05 -7.84 -11.53
CA ASP A 240 2.50 -9.15 -11.20
C ASP A 240 1.23 -9.27 -12.03
N LEU A 241 1.25 -10.15 -13.03
CA LEU A 241 0.12 -10.40 -13.92
C LEU A 241 -1.11 -10.75 -13.06
N ASP A 242 -0.86 -11.40 -11.92
CA ASP A 242 -1.85 -11.76 -10.91
C ASP A 242 -2.34 -10.60 -10.01
N THR A 243 -1.81 -9.38 -10.12
CA THR A 243 -2.40 -8.20 -9.42
C THR A 243 -3.51 -7.55 -10.25
N ILE A 244 -3.55 -7.83 -11.56
CA ILE A 244 -4.57 -7.34 -12.49
C ILE A 244 -5.70 -8.38 -12.64
N ASP A 245 -5.41 -9.66 -12.43
CA ASP A 245 -6.32 -10.77 -12.78
C ASP A 245 -7.43 -11.11 -11.77
N LEU A 246 -7.57 -10.41 -10.64
CA LEU A 246 -8.71 -10.66 -9.74
C LEU A 246 -9.91 -9.75 -10.01
N PHE A 247 -9.72 -8.60 -10.68
CA PHE A 247 -10.80 -7.61 -10.80
C PHE A 247 -10.88 -6.86 -12.14
N SER A 248 -10.02 -7.17 -13.10
CA SER A 248 -10.27 -6.96 -14.51
C SER A 248 -10.45 -8.32 -15.16
N LYS A 249 -11.53 -8.54 -15.93
CA LYS A 249 -11.64 -9.77 -16.75
C LYS A 249 -10.61 -9.82 -17.88
N MET A 250 -9.73 -8.82 -18.02
CA MET A 250 -8.78 -8.66 -19.12
C MET A 250 -7.45 -8.03 -18.68
N THR A 251 -6.34 -8.61 -19.12
CA THR A 251 -4.99 -8.02 -19.01
C THR A 251 -4.83 -6.77 -19.88
N ASP A 252 -3.90 -5.86 -19.57
CA ASP A 252 -3.61 -4.66 -20.39
C ASP A 252 -3.39 -4.98 -21.89
N LYS A 253 -2.72 -6.12 -22.16
CA LYS A 253 -2.49 -6.60 -23.53
C LYS A 253 -3.79 -7.00 -24.23
N GLN A 254 -4.71 -7.64 -23.50
CA GLN A 254 -6.04 -7.94 -24.00
C GLN A 254 -6.84 -6.65 -24.19
N CYS A 255 -6.82 -5.70 -23.26
CA CYS A 255 -7.49 -4.41 -23.43
C CYS A 255 -7.05 -3.70 -24.72
N HIS A 256 -5.74 -3.61 -24.99
CA HIS A 256 -5.26 -3.04 -26.25
C HIS A 256 -5.62 -3.89 -27.49
N LEU A 257 -5.53 -5.22 -27.40
CA LEU A 257 -5.92 -6.11 -28.49
C LEU A 257 -7.38 -5.92 -28.89
N PHE A 258 -8.27 -5.91 -27.90
CA PHE A 258 -9.70 -5.78 -28.12
C PHE A 258 -10.11 -4.35 -28.44
N ALA A 259 -9.43 -3.34 -27.89
CA ALA A 259 -9.65 -1.95 -28.25
C ALA A 259 -9.28 -1.65 -29.71
N ASN A 260 -8.20 -2.23 -30.22
CA ASN A 260 -7.86 -2.14 -31.65
C ASN A 260 -8.98 -2.76 -32.51
N LYS A 261 -9.44 -3.97 -32.17
CA LYS A 261 -10.55 -4.61 -32.89
C LYS A 261 -11.85 -3.82 -32.82
N LEU A 262 -12.15 -3.22 -31.67
CA LEU A 262 -13.35 -2.41 -31.47
C LEU A 262 -13.26 -1.08 -32.24
N SER A 263 -12.08 -0.48 -32.38
CA SER A 263 -11.90 0.80 -33.07
C SER A 263 -12.33 0.74 -34.55
N GLU A 264 -12.27 -0.45 -35.15
CA GLU A 264 -12.63 -0.69 -36.55
C GLU A 264 -14.11 -1.08 -36.75
N LEU A 265 -14.89 -1.26 -35.67
CA LEU A 265 -16.31 -1.61 -35.76
C LEU A 265 -17.18 -0.39 -36.11
N PRO A 266 -18.09 -0.49 -37.10
CA PRO A 266 -19.05 0.57 -37.41
C PRO A 266 -19.90 0.98 -36.20
N GLU A 267 -20.25 0.04 -35.32
CA GLU A 267 -21.07 0.31 -34.12
C GLU A 267 -20.34 1.14 -33.05
N MET A 268 -19.01 1.21 -33.11
CA MET A 268 -18.18 2.03 -32.21
C MET A 268 -18.06 3.48 -32.67
N SER A 269 -18.49 3.81 -33.90
CA SER A 269 -18.45 5.18 -34.44
C SER A 269 -19.16 6.21 -33.55
N LYS A 270 -20.15 5.80 -32.75
CA LYS A 270 -20.85 6.68 -31.78
C LYS A 270 -19.95 7.19 -30.65
N TYR A 271 -18.89 6.45 -30.33
CA TYR A 271 -17.92 6.85 -29.33
C TYR A 271 -16.79 7.66 -29.95
N SER A 272 -16.65 7.68 -31.28
CA SER A 272 -15.56 8.35 -31.98
C SER A 272 -15.71 9.88 -31.95
N GLN A 273 -14.61 10.60 -31.77
CA GLN A 273 -14.56 12.04 -31.98
C GLN A 273 -14.07 12.28 -33.41
N GLY A 274 -14.91 12.89 -34.26
CA GLY A 274 -14.83 12.89 -35.73
C GLY A 274 -13.56 13.44 -36.41
N THR A 275 -12.49 13.74 -35.67
CA THR A 275 -11.17 14.11 -36.19
C THR A 275 -10.05 13.15 -35.74
N GLU A 276 -10.36 12.07 -35.02
CA GLU A 276 -9.35 11.15 -34.50
C GLU A 276 -9.01 9.99 -35.46
N SER A 277 -7.76 9.51 -35.40
CA SER A 277 -7.35 8.30 -36.11
C SER A 277 -7.81 7.03 -35.38
N TYR A 278 -7.92 5.90 -36.10
CA TYR A 278 -8.26 4.60 -35.51
C TYR A 278 -7.33 4.21 -34.35
N GLN A 279 -6.05 4.55 -34.44
CA GLN A 279 -5.07 4.27 -33.37
C GLN A 279 -5.34 5.11 -32.11
N GLN A 280 -5.68 6.39 -32.28
CA GLN A 280 -6.05 7.26 -31.16
C GLN A 280 -7.39 6.82 -30.54
N PHE A 281 -8.33 6.39 -31.38
CA PHE A 281 -9.60 5.84 -30.91
C PHE A 281 -9.40 4.55 -30.12
N ALA A 282 -8.53 3.66 -30.57
CA ALA A 282 -8.19 2.42 -29.88
C ALA A 282 -7.54 2.66 -28.51
N ILE A 283 -6.66 3.66 -28.36
CA ILE A 283 -6.10 4.02 -27.05
C ILE A 283 -7.22 4.43 -26.09
N ARG A 284 -8.17 5.24 -26.56
CA ARG A 284 -9.30 5.70 -25.75
C ARG A 284 -10.29 4.57 -25.43
N ILE A 285 -10.53 3.64 -26.35
CA ILE A 285 -11.32 2.44 -26.07
C ILE A 285 -10.61 1.57 -25.02
N ALA A 286 -9.28 1.45 -25.07
CA ALA A 286 -8.54 0.70 -24.06
C ALA A 286 -8.70 1.31 -22.66
N GLU A 287 -8.74 2.64 -22.56
CA GLU A 287 -9.08 3.35 -21.32
C GLU A 287 -10.55 3.13 -20.90
N MET A 288 -11.50 3.11 -21.85
CA MET A 288 -12.91 2.79 -21.57
C MET A 288 -13.10 1.35 -21.08
N LEU A 289 -12.31 0.39 -21.55
CA LEU A 289 -12.37 -1.00 -21.11
C LEU A 289 -11.82 -1.21 -19.69
N GLN A 290 -11.10 -0.23 -19.13
CA GLN A 290 -10.66 -0.24 -17.74
C GLN A 290 -11.72 0.27 -16.76
N ASP A 291 -12.77 0.94 -17.26
CA ASP A 291 -13.91 1.41 -16.47
C ASP A 291 -14.98 0.32 -16.35
N SER A 292 -15.44 0.02 -15.13
CA SER A 292 -16.37 -1.09 -14.87
C SER A 292 -17.77 -0.88 -15.45
N GLU A 293 -18.24 0.34 -15.64
CA GLU A 293 -19.56 0.61 -16.23
C GLU A 293 -19.49 0.57 -17.75
N LYS A 294 -18.45 1.19 -18.33
CA LYS A 294 -18.19 1.15 -19.78
C LYS A 294 -17.84 -0.24 -20.27
N PHE A 295 -17.14 -1.04 -19.47
CA PHE A 295 -16.91 -2.44 -19.78
C PHE A 295 -18.23 -3.21 -19.92
N LYS A 296 -19.18 -3.05 -18.99
CA LYS A 296 -20.50 -3.70 -19.06
C LYS A 296 -21.29 -3.29 -20.30
N GLU A 297 -21.24 -2.01 -20.69
CA GLU A 297 -21.85 -1.51 -21.93
C GLU A 297 -21.24 -2.17 -23.18
N LEU A 298 -19.94 -2.44 -23.17
CA LEU A 298 -19.18 -2.95 -24.33
C LEU A 298 -19.14 -4.49 -24.41
N ILE A 299 -19.60 -5.23 -23.39
CA ILE A 299 -19.65 -6.71 -23.40
C ILE A 299 -20.26 -7.31 -24.68
N PRO A 300 -21.41 -6.80 -25.20
CA PRO A 300 -22.01 -7.36 -26.42
C PRO A 300 -21.11 -7.20 -27.66
N LEU A 301 -20.36 -6.10 -27.74
CA LEU A 301 -19.44 -5.82 -28.85
C LEU A 301 -18.13 -6.61 -28.67
N LEU A 302 -17.63 -6.73 -27.45
CA LEU A 302 -16.47 -7.56 -27.10
C LEU A 302 -16.69 -9.02 -27.50
N LYS A 303 -17.89 -9.58 -27.26
CA LYS A 303 -18.22 -10.95 -27.69
C LYS A 303 -18.16 -11.13 -29.21
N LYS A 304 -18.56 -10.11 -30.00
CA LYS A 304 -18.46 -10.15 -31.48
C LYS A 304 -17.00 -10.21 -31.97
N VAL A 305 -16.07 -9.60 -31.24
CA VAL A 305 -14.64 -9.57 -31.60
C VAL A 305 -13.81 -10.69 -30.95
N GLY A 306 -14.48 -11.65 -30.31
CA GLY A 306 -13.90 -12.90 -29.81
C GLY A 306 -13.53 -12.91 -28.32
N PHE A 307 -14.15 -12.05 -27.50
CA PHE A 307 -14.01 -12.08 -26.05
C PHE A 307 -14.92 -13.16 -25.45
N GLN A 308 -14.34 -14.11 -24.70
CA GLN A 308 -15.02 -15.23 -24.03
C GLN A 308 -15.10 -15.00 -22.52
#